data_AF-A0A2E5Y3T4-F1
#
_entry.id   AF-A0A2E5Y3T4-F1
#
_cell.length_a   1.000
_cell.length_b   1.000
_cell.length_c   1.000
_cell.angle_alpha   90.00
_cell.angle_beta   90.00
_cell.angle_gamma   90.00
#
_symmetry.space_group_name_H-M   'P 1'
#
loop_
_entity.id
_entity.type
_entity.pdbx_description
1 polymer ?
#
loop_
_entity_poly.entity_id
_entity_poly.type
_entity_poly.pdbx_seq_one_letter_code
_entity_poly.pdbx_strand_id
1 'polypeptide(L)'
;MDVDSEAILGWTRVAVLVLCMGWAAWFDHKERRVANEHWVVWSKPILFIWTLDLLIQNPHWSVWLTASALVAYASGSVLGRPTIRDAQQGNRMDQVVFVWYFVSIVGLLVAALRFSTVHPLDVLVGDASSEATLWWSYIGALFTLFVIDLAWRLRFIHGGADAKALMWVTLLFPSWAEVPLLSTESMDEIVLHLPPSLSLLIWGGFLFILIPLILLIRNIFTGSIRSFSDLSMAWMALSIPLASVHGRHVWILSDTMALPSGETVVHHQRRAPRRTPSEEELMEQIRRLEELGTERIWVSLKLPLLLFLFPAILPLVMIGDPMATLLPLLLP
;
A
#
# COMPACT_ATOMS: atom_id res chain seq x y z
N MET A 1 22.06 -30.78 2.82
CA MET A 1 21.76 -29.34 2.95
C MET A 1 20.55 -29.27 3.84
N ASP A 2 20.76 -29.05 5.13
CA ASP A 2 19.65 -28.79 6.05
C ASP A 2 19.06 -27.46 5.62
N VAL A 3 17.80 -27.50 5.21
CA VAL A 3 17.10 -26.28 4.80
C VAL A 3 16.75 -25.55 6.09
N ASP A 4 17.30 -24.35 6.23
CA ASP A 4 17.06 -23.49 7.39
C ASP A 4 15.56 -23.14 7.48
N SER A 5 14.97 -23.37 8.66
CA SER A 5 13.54 -23.17 8.89
C SER A 5 13.16 -21.69 8.79
N GLU A 6 14.08 -20.79 9.19
CA GLU A 6 13.88 -19.35 9.07
C GLU A 6 13.79 -18.93 7.60
N ALA A 7 14.72 -19.42 6.77
CA ALA A 7 14.70 -19.20 5.33
C ALA A 7 13.41 -19.73 4.67
N ILE A 8 12.94 -20.92 5.03
CA ILE A 8 11.66 -21.47 4.51
C ILE A 8 10.50 -20.54 4.86
N LEU A 9 10.40 -20.10 6.12
CA LEU A 9 9.31 -19.24 6.56
C LEU A 9 9.39 -17.87 5.88
N GLY A 10 10.58 -17.27 5.76
CA GLY A 10 10.81 -16.03 5.04
C GLY A 10 10.33 -16.11 3.58
N TRP A 11 10.79 -17.11 2.83
CA TRP A 11 10.39 -17.27 1.43
C TRP A 11 8.91 -17.64 1.27
N THR A 12 8.33 -18.36 2.23
CA THR A 12 6.89 -18.61 2.27
C THR A 12 6.11 -17.30 2.43
N ARG A 13 6.58 -16.38 3.30
CA ARG A 13 5.97 -15.05 3.43
C ARG A 13 6.04 -14.29 2.11
N VAL A 14 7.19 -14.29 1.42
CA VAL A 14 7.31 -13.63 0.11
C VAL A 14 6.37 -14.23 -0.94
N ALA A 15 6.23 -15.56 -0.99
CA ALA A 15 5.27 -16.20 -1.89
C ALA A 15 3.83 -15.76 -1.60
N VAL A 16 3.45 -15.70 -0.32
CA VAL A 16 2.14 -15.21 0.13
C VAL A 16 1.94 -13.73 -0.24
N LEU A 17 2.98 -12.90 -0.07
CA LEU A 17 2.99 -11.48 -0.47
C LEU A 17 2.70 -11.33 -1.96
N VAL A 18 3.46 -12.04 -2.81
CA VAL A 18 3.34 -11.97 -4.27
C VAL A 18 1.94 -12.39 -4.74
N LEU A 19 1.41 -13.50 -4.20
CA LEU A 19 0.09 -13.98 -4.60
C LEU A 19 -1.04 -13.05 -4.13
N CYS A 20 -1.02 -12.61 -2.87
CA CYS A 20 -2.02 -11.70 -2.31
C CYS A 20 -2.03 -10.35 -3.03
N MET A 21 -0.86 -9.73 -3.19
CA MET A 21 -0.72 -8.44 -3.84
C MET A 21 -0.96 -8.52 -5.34
N GLY A 22 -0.59 -9.62 -6.00
CA GLY A 22 -0.85 -9.84 -7.42
C GLY A 22 -2.36 -9.87 -7.72
N TRP A 23 -3.14 -10.62 -6.94
CA TRP A 23 -4.60 -10.60 -7.08
C TRP A 23 -5.21 -9.27 -6.66
N ALA A 24 -4.74 -8.64 -5.58
CA ALA A 24 -5.22 -7.33 -5.16
C ALA A 24 -5.00 -6.27 -6.26
N ALA A 25 -3.80 -6.23 -6.85
CA ALA A 25 -3.46 -5.34 -7.95
C ALA A 25 -4.31 -5.61 -9.20
N TRP A 26 -4.59 -6.89 -9.50
CA TRP A 26 -5.47 -7.26 -10.60
C TRP A 26 -6.92 -6.80 -10.39
N PHE A 27 -7.49 -7.06 -9.21
CA PHE A 27 -8.83 -6.59 -8.86
C PHE A 27 -8.93 -5.06 -8.89
N ASP A 28 -7.93 -4.36 -8.34
CA ASP A 28 -7.96 -2.91 -8.30
C ASP A 28 -7.75 -2.28 -9.70
N HIS A 29 -6.96 -2.94 -10.56
CA HIS A 29 -6.83 -2.52 -11.95
C HIS A 29 -8.15 -2.65 -12.73
N LYS A 30 -8.87 -3.77 -12.55
CA LYS A 30 -10.08 -4.13 -13.30
C LYS A 30 -11.35 -3.49 -12.73
N GLU A 31 -11.52 -3.50 -11.42
CA GLU A 31 -12.76 -3.12 -10.72
C GLU A 31 -12.63 -1.88 -9.84
N ARG A 32 -11.40 -1.34 -9.65
CA ARG A 32 -11.14 -0.16 -8.80
C ARG A 32 -11.53 -0.35 -7.34
N ARG A 33 -11.61 -1.60 -6.91
CA ARG A 33 -11.94 -2.01 -5.57
C ARG A 33 -11.28 -3.34 -5.29
N VAL A 34 -10.87 -3.52 -4.05
CA VAL A 34 -10.51 -4.81 -3.50
C VAL A 34 -11.46 -5.08 -2.35
N ALA A 35 -12.21 -6.16 -2.45
CA ALA A 35 -13.24 -6.53 -1.49
C ALA A 35 -12.62 -6.88 -0.12
N ASN A 36 -13.38 -6.70 0.97
CA ASN A 36 -12.91 -7.00 2.32
C ASN A 36 -12.58 -8.48 2.48
N GLU A 37 -13.36 -9.33 1.81
CA GLU A 37 -13.22 -10.79 1.79
C GLU A 37 -11.84 -11.23 1.31
N HIS A 38 -11.24 -10.51 0.33
CA HIS A 38 -9.88 -10.78 -0.14
C HIS A 38 -8.89 -10.69 1.03
N TRP A 39 -8.95 -9.61 1.80
CA TRP A 39 -8.06 -9.40 2.94
C TRP A 39 -8.29 -10.43 4.05
N VAL A 40 -9.55 -10.77 4.35
CA VAL A 40 -9.88 -11.83 5.34
C VAL A 40 -9.31 -13.18 4.93
N VAL A 41 -9.47 -13.57 3.66
CA VAL A 41 -8.97 -14.85 3.16
C VAL A 41 -7.46 -14.91 3.25
N TRP A 42 -6.78 -13.83 2.87
CA TRP A 42 -5.32 -13.74 2.88
C TRP A 42 -4.70 -13.50 4.26
N SER A 43 -5.49 -13.16 5.28
CA SER A 43 -5.01 -13.19 6.67
C SER A 43 -4.79 -14.61 7.20
N LYS A 44 -5.48 -15.63 6.66
CA LYS A 44 -5.33 -17.03 7.09
C LYS A 44 -3.89 -17.55 6.99
N PRO A 45 -3.19 -17.44 5.83
CA PRO A 45 -1.79 -17.86 5.74
C PRO A 45 -0.87 -17.06 6.67
N ILE A 46 -1.13 -15.76 6.92
CA ILE A 46 -0.36 -14.98 7.90
C ILE A 46 -0.47 -15.60 9.28
N LEU A 47 -1.70 -15.84 9.75
CA LEU A 47 -1.94 -16.42 11.09
C LEU A 47 -1.30 -17.80 11.22
N PHE A 48 -1.33 -18.60 10.15
CA PHE A 48 -0.68 -19.90 10.11
C PHE A 48 0.85 -19.79 10.23
N ILE A 49 1.47 -18.92 9.41
CA ILE A 49 2.92 -18.68 9.45
C ILE A 49 3.35 -18.16 10.82
N TRP A 50 2.64 -17.18 11.39
CA TRP A 50 2.91 -16.67 12.74
C TRP A 50 2.80 -17.75 13.81
N THR A 51 1.81 -18.64 13.70
CA THR A 51 1.68 -19.73 14.65
C THR A 51 2.89 -20.66 14.59
N LEU A 52 3.35 -21.01 13.39
CA LEU A 52 4.56 -21.83 13.23
C LEU A 52 5.80 -21.12 13.77
N ASP A 53 5.96 -19.85 13.43
CA ASP A 53 7.10 -19.02 13.83
C ASP A 53 7.18 -18.89 15.36
N LEU A 54 6.06 -18.55 16.00
CA LEU A 54 5.98 -18.46 17.46
C LEU A 54 6.12 -19.82 18.15
N LEU A 55 5.71 -20.93 17.52
CA LEU A 55 5.97 -22.28 18.07
C LEU A 55 7.46 -22.63 18.02
N ILE A 56 8.17 -22.23 16.96
CA ILE A 56 9.61 -22.46 16.82
C ILE A 56 10.39 -21.60 17.83
N GLN A 57 10.05 -20.32 17.94
CA GLN A 57 10.71 -19.39 18.87
C GLN A 57 10.33 -19.65 20.33
N ASN A 58 9.17 -20.27 20.57
CA ASN A 58 8.63 -20.63 21.88
C ASN A 58 8.71 -19.49 22.93
N PRO A 59 8.22 -18.27 22.62
CA PRO A 59 8.28 -17.15 23.56
C PRO A 59 7.21 -17.30 24.65
N HIS A 60 7.31 -16.47 25.69
CA HIS A 60 6.28 -16.38 26.72
C HIS A 60 4.92 -16.03 26.11
N TRP A 61 3.84 -16.54 26.71
CA TRP A 61 2.46 -16.35 26.22
C TRP A 61 2.05 -14.88 26.06
N SER A 62 2.70 -13.96 26.78
CA SER A 62 2.44 -12.51 26.63
C SER A 62 2.86 -11.98 25.25
N VAL A 63 3.88 -12.58 24.63
CA VAL A 63 4.31 -12.25 23.26
C VAL A 63 3.31 -12.78 22.23
N TRP A 64 2.77 -13.99 22.44
CA TRP A 64 1.65 -14.51 21.64
C TRP A 64 0.43 -13.57 21.64
N LEU A 65 0.08 -13.05 22.81
CA LEU A 65 -1.03 -12.10 22.93
C LEU A 65 -0.68 -10.71 22.37
N THR A 66 0.59 -10.33 22.35
CA THR A 66 1.06 -9.13 21.65
C THR A 66 0.91 -9.30 20.14
N ALA A 67 1.31 -10.44 19.57
CA ALA A 67 1.04 -10.77 18.17
C ALA A 67 -0.48 -10.70 17.88
N SER A 68 -1.29 -11.30 18.75
CA SER A 68 -2.76 -11.21 18.66
C SER A 68 -3.27 -9.76 18.65
N ALA A 69 -2.61 -8.83 19.37
CA ALA A 69 -2.95 -7.40 19.36
C ALA A 69 -2.74 -6.73 17.99
N LEU A 70 -1.71 -7.12 17.22
CA LEU A 70 -1.50 -6.60 15.86
C LEU A 70 -2.67 -6.98 14.95
N VAL A 71 -3.08 -8.25 15.00
CA VAL A 71 -4.21 -8.76 14.19
C VAL A 71 -5.51 -8.09 14.64
N ALA A 72 -5.71 -7.96 15.95
CA ALA A 72 -6.86 -7.27 16.53
C ALA A 72 -6.96 -5.82 16.01
N TYR A 73 -5.85 -5.09 16.02
CA TYR A 73 -5.80 -3.72 15.53
C TYR A 73 -6.10 -3.63 14.03
N ALA A 74 -5.40 -4.43 13.21
CA ALA A 74 -5.58 -4.43 11.75
C ALA A 74 -6.98 -4.89 11.32
N SER A 75 -7.61 -5.80 12.08
CA SER A 75 -8.95 -6.33 11.78
C SER A 75 -10.02 -5.25 11.69
N GLY A 76 -9.87 -4.14 12.42
CA GLY A 76 -10.83 -3.03 12.39
C GLY A 76 -10.98 -2.39 11.02
N SER A 77 -9.97 -2.51 10.14
CA SER A 77 -10.05 -2.03 8.75
C SER A 77 -10.94 -2.90 7.86
N VAL A 78 -11.12 -4.18 8.19
CA VAL A 78 -11.79 -5.19 7.36
C VAL A 78 -13.14 -5.59 7.94
N LEU A 79 -13.21 -5.87 9.25
CA LEU A 79 -14.43 -6.27 9.96
C LEU A 79 -15.30 -5.08 10.37
N GLY A 80 -14.74 -3.86 10.32
CA GLY A 80 -15.33 -2.69 10.95
C GLY A 80 -14.97 -2.59 12.43
N ARG A 81 -15.33 -1.46 13.05
CA ARG A 81 -15.06 -1.21 14.47
C ARG A 81 -16.26 -1.68 15.30
N PRO A 82 -16.06 -2.57 16.29
CA PRO A 82 -17.15 -3.00 17.15
C PRO A 82 -17.69 -1.79 17.92
N THR A 83 -19.01 -1.71 18.11
CA THR A 83 -19.61 -0.63 18.90
C THR A 83 -20.16 -1.17 20.22
N ILE A 84 -19.95 -0.42 21.31
CA ILE A 84 -20.41 -0.82 22.64
C ILE A 84 -21.94 -1.00 22.64
N ARG A 85 -22.65 -0.15 21.89
CA ARG A 85 -24.10 -0.21 21.74
C ARG A 85 -24.55 -1.52 21.10
N ASP A 86 -23.93 -1.92 19.99
CA ASP A 86 -24.32 -3.14 19.27
C ASP A 86 -23.98 -4.39 20.09
N ALA A 87 -22.84 -4.39 20.80
CA ALA A 87 -22.49 -5.46 21.74
C ALA A 87 -23.50 -5.59 22.90
N GLN A 88 -23.94 -4.47 23.48
CA GLN A 88 -24.98 -4.44 24.52
C GLN A 88 -26.35 -4.89 24.00
N GLN A 89 -26.64 -4.65 22.72
CA GLN A 89 -27.85 -5.12 22.05
C GLN A 89 -27.81 -6.62 21.68
N GLY A 90 -26.72 -7.32 22.00
CA GLY A 90 -26.60 -8.77 21.82
C GLY A 90 -25.91 -9.20 20.53
N ASN A 91 -25.26 -8.29 19.78
CA ASN A 91 -24.45 -8.66 18.63
C ASN A 91 -23.25 -9.51 19.08
N ARG A 92 -23.28 -10.81 18.76
CA ARG A 92 -22.23 -11.77 19.14
C ARG A 92 -20.87 -11.45 18.53
N MET A 93 -20.84 -10.88 17.31
CA MET A 93 -19.59 -10.55 16.63
C MET A 93 -18.84 -9.48 17.42
N ASP A 94 -19.52 -8.38 17.74
CA ASP A 94 -18.93 -7.26 18.47
C ASP A 94 -18.47 -7.69 19.87
N GLN A 95 -19.25 -8.54 20.56
CA GLN A 95 -18.86 -9.11 21.84
C GLN A 95 -17.56 -9.93 21.75
N VAL A 96 -17.44 -10.80 20.75
CA VAL A 96 -16.22 -11.60 20.53
C VAL A 96 -15.02 -10.71 20.23
N VAL A 97 -15.19 -9.68 19.40
CA VAL A 97 -14.12 -8.74 19.08
C VAL A 97 -13.70 -7.93 20.31
N PHE A 98 -14.63 -7.51 21.16
CA PHE A 98 -14.29 -6.83 22.42
C PHE A 98 -13.51 -7.72 23.39
N VAL A 99 -13.92 -8.98 23.56
CA VAL A 99 -13.17 -9.95 24.39
C VAL A 99 -11.77 -10.15 23.82
N TRP A 100 -11.66 -10.29 22.51
CA TRP A 100 -10.38 -10.42 21.84
C TRP A 100 -9.47 -9.20 22.10
N TYR A 101 -9.99 -7.98 21.92
CA TYR A 101 -9.26 -6.74 22.20
C TYR A 101 -8.79 -6.68 23.66
N PHE A 102 -9.65 -7.05 24.60
CA PHE A 102 -9.30 -7.08 26.02
C PHE A 102 -8.15 -8.04 26.31
N VAL A 103 -8.23 -9.28 25.80
CA VAL A 103 -7.18 -10.29 25.98
C VAL A 103 -5.84 -9.82 25.37
N SER A 104 -5.89 -9.22 24.18
CA SER A 104 -4.71 -8.62 23.53
C SER A 104 -4.07 -7.50 24.35
N ILE A 105 -4.88 -6.61 24.93
CA ILE A 105 -4.39 -5.52 25.81
C ILE A 105 -3.71 -6.10 27.06
N VAL A 106 -4.31 -7.11 27.70
CA VAL A 106 -3.71 -7.77 28.87
C VAL A 106 -2.34 -8.36 28.50
N GLY A 107 -2.24 -9.04 27.36
CA GLY A 107 -0.98 -9.56 26.84
C GLY A 107 0.09 -8.49 26.65
N LEU A 108 -0.29 -7.39 26.01
CA LEU A 108 0.60 -6.24 25.78
C LEU A 108 1.12 -5.66 27.11
N LEU A 109 0.24 -5.47 28.10
CA LEU A 109 0.61 -4.93 29.42
C LEU A 109 1.55 -5.88 30.18
N VAL A 110 1.26 -7.19 30.17
CA VAL A 110 2.12 -8.18 30.84
C VAL A 110 3.49 -8.26 30.16
N ALA A 111 3.53 -8.23 28.82
CA ALA A 111 4.80 -8.20 28.09
C ALA A 111 5.58 -6.91 28.36
N ALA A 112 4.90 -5.76 28.39
CA ALA A 112 5.54 -4.48 28.72
C ALA A 112 6.16 -4.47 30.12
N LEU A 113 5.50 -5.08 31.11
CA LEU A 113 6.06 -5.24 32.45
C LEU A 113 7.25 -6.22 32.48
N ARG A 114 7.20 -7.27 31.66
CA ARG A 114 8.27 -8.28 31.57
C ARG A 114 9.54 -7.71 30.93
N PHE A 115 9.39 -6.92 29.88
CA PHE A 115 10.50 -6.34 29.12
C PHE A 115 10.78 -4.89 29.47
N SER A 116 10.30 -4.40 30.62
CA SER A 116 10.38 -2.98 31.00
C SER A 116 11.82 -2.46 31.16
N THR A 117 12.78 -3.36 31.35
CA THR A 117 14.20 -3.02 31.51
C THR A 117 14.96 -2.96 30.19
N VAL A 118 14.37 -3.41 29.09
CA VAL A 118 14.99 -3.42 27.76
C VAL A 118 14.47 -2.24 26.97
N HIS A 119 15.36 -1.36 26.52
CA HIS A 119 15.02 -0.22 25.69
C HIS A 119 15.11 -0.54 24.20
N PRO A 120 14.40 0.20 23.33
CA PRO A 120 14.49 0.02 21.88
C PRO A 120 15.91 0.13 21.33
N LEU A 121 16.75 0.98 21.95
CA LEU A 121 18.14 1.14 21.54
C LEU A 121 18.97 -0.13 21.79
N ASP A 122 18.69 -0.85 22.88
CA ASP A 122 19.39 -2.09 23.21
C ASP A 122 19.09 -3.15 22.13
N VAL A 123 17.86 -3.16 21.60
CA VAL A 123 17.47 -4.02 20.48
C VAL A 123 18.19 -3.63 19.19
N LEU A 124 18.27 -2.33 18.88
CA LEU A 124 18.92 -1.84 17.67
C LEU A 124 20.44 -2.08 17.64
N VAL A 125 21.07 -2.08 18.81
CA VAL A 125 22.52 -2.36 18.95
C VAL A 125 22.80 -3.87 19.10
N GLY A 126 21.75 -4.70 19.23
CA GLY A 126 21.87 -6.16 19.33
C GLY A 126 22.21 -6.66 20.74
N ASP A 127 22.03 -5.84 21.77
CA ASP A 127 22.30 -6.17 23.19
C ASP A 127 21.04 -6.69 23.93
N ALA A 128 19.96 -6.99 23.20
CA ALA A 128 18.72 -7.51 23.75
C ALA A 128 18.59 -9.02 23.56
N SER A 129 17.92 -9.70 24.50
CA SER A 129 17.53 -11.11 24.33
C SER A 129 16.61 -11.29 23.13
N SER A 130 16.65 -12.47 22.47
CA SER A 130 15.78 -12.80 21.33
C SER A 130 14.29 -12.58 21.60
N GLU A 131 13.82 -12.96 22.79
CA GLU A 131 12.42 -12.76 23.19
C GLU A 131 12.03 -11.28 23.28
N ALA A 132 12.92 -10.44 23.84
CA ALA A 132 12.71 -9.00 23.93
C ALA A 132 12.78 -8.34 22.55
N THR A 133 13.71 -8.75 21.69
CA THR A 133 13.81 -8.30 20.29
C THR A 133 12.53 -8.60 19.53
N LEU A 134 12.01 -9.83 19.62
CA LEU A 134 10.74 -10.21 19.00
C LEU A 134 9.58 -9.35 19.48
N TRP A 135 9.47 -9.14 20.81
CA TRP A 135 8.42 -8.31 21.36
C TRP A 135 8.52 -6.85 20.87
N TRP A 136 9.72 -6.27 20.87
CA TRP A 136 9.94 -4.91 20.36
C TRP A 136 9.66 -4.80 18.86
N SER A 137 9.94 -5.83 18.06
CA SER A 137 9.51 -5.90 16.65
C SER A 137 7.98 -5.81 16.52
N TYR A 138 7.23 -6.50 17.40
CA TYR A 138 5.77 -6.40 17.41
C TYR A 138 5.25 -5.03 17.87
N ILE A 139 5.94 -4.38 18.81
CA ILE A 139 5.63 -2.99 19.18
C ILE A 139 5.89 -2.04 18.01
N GLY A 140 7.00 -2.19 17.30
CA GLY A 140 7.31 -1.42 16.10
C GLY A 140 6.27 -1.62 14.99
N ALA A 141 5.81 -2.86 14.79
CA ALA A 141 4.74 -3.18 13.86
C ALA A 141 3.39 -2.58 14.29
N LEU A 142 3.02 -2.61 15.58
CA LEU A 142 1.83 -1.91 16.10
C LEU A 142 1.89 -0.41 15.83
N PHE A 143 3.05 0.20 16.08
CA PHE A 143 3.28 1.62 15.77
C PHE A 143 3.12 1.89 14.26
N THR A 144 3.65 1.01 13.42
CA THR A 144 3.52 1.10 11.96
C THR A 144 2.05 1.01 11.52
N LEU A 145 1.28 0.05 12.06
CA LEU A 145 -0.16 -0.07 11.81
C LEU A 145 -0.91 1.21 12.21
N PHE A 146 -0.56 1.78 13.36
CA PHE A 146 -1.14 3.04 13.83
C PHE A 146 -0.82 4.20 12.88
N VAL A 147 0.43 4.33 12.42
CA VAL A 147 0.83 5.35 11.44
C VAL A 147 0.04 5.20 10.14
N ILE A 148 -0.15 3.97 9.64
CA ILE A 148 -0.93 3.71 8.43
C ILE A 148 -2.42 4.06 8.62
N ASP A 149 -3.05 3.65 9.73
CA ASP A 149 -4.45 4.01 10.04
C ASP A 149 -4.61 5.53 10.15
N LEU A 150 -3.67 6.21 10.80
CA LEU A 150 -3.68 7.66 10.93
C LEU A 150 -3.52 8.35 9.58
N ALA A 151 -2.57 7.90 8.75
CA ALA A 151 -2.36 8.43 7.40
C ALA A 151 -3.61 8.27 6.52
N TRP A 152 -4.34 7.16 6.66
CA TRP A 152 -5.62 6.96 5.99
C TRP A 152 -6.72 7.90 6.52
N ARG A 153 -6.86 8.04 7.84
CA ARG A 153 -7.86 8.95 8.47
C ARG A 153 -7.64 10.42 8.10
N LEU A 154 -6.38 10.84 8.03
CA LEU A 154 -5.97 12.18 7.64
C LEU A 154 -5.99 12.39 6.12
N ARG A 155 -6.40 11.37 5.34
CA ARG A 155 -6.47 11.39 3.87
C ARG A 155 -5.12 11.60 3.17
N PHE A 156 -4.01 11.25 3.82
CA PHE A 156 -2.72 11.12 3.13
C PHE A 156 -2.73 9.87 2.23
N ILE A 157 -3.30 8.77 2.72
CA ILE A 157 -3.61 7.58 1.92
C ILE A 157 -5.07 7.69 1.47
N HIS A 158 -5.30 7.87 0.17
CA HIS A 158 -6.64 8.14 -0.36
C HIS A 158 -7.48 6.86 -0.55
N GLY A 159 -6.84 5.72 -0.82
CA GLY A 159 -7.52 4.43 -1.05
C GLY A 159 -7.62 3.58 0.21
N GLY A 160 -8.83 3.10 0.52
CA GLY A 160 -9.02 2.14 1.62
C GLY A 160 -8.38 0.78 1.35
N ALA A 161 -8.30 0.36 0.08
CA ALA A 161 -7.59 -0.86 -0.31
C ALA A 161 -6.07 -0.73 -0.10
N ASP A 162 -5.52 0.45 -0.36
CA ASP A 162 -4.09 0.75 -0.18
C ASP A 162 -3.69 0.67 1.30
N ALA A 163 -4.48 1.29 2.19
CA ALA A 163 -4.24 1.23 3.62
C ALA A 163 -4.29 -0.23 4.14
N LYS A 164 -5.25 -1.02 3.66
CA LYS A 164 -5.37 -2.45 4.01
C LYS A 164 -4.18 -3.27 3.51
N ALA A 165 -3.71 -2.99 2.29
CA ALA A 165 -2.51 -3.65 1.77
C ALA A 165 -1.30 -3.38 2.64
N LEU A 166 -1.04 -2.11 2.98
CA LEU A 166 0.10 -1.77 3.82
C LEU A 166 -0.02 -2.38 5.23
N MET A 167 -1.19 -2.32 5.85
CA MET A 167 -1.44 -3.00 7.13
C MET A 167 -1.21 -4.51 7.04
N TRP A 168 -1.69 -5.14 5.96
CA TRP A 168 -1.52 -6.57 5.73
C TRP A 168 -0.04 -6.93 5.52
N VAL A 169 0.73 -6.09 4.82
CA VAL A 169 2.18 -6.25 4.69
C VAL A 169 2.88 -6.12 6.05
N THR A 170 2.46 -5.18 6.90
CA THR A 170 3.00 -5.07 8.28
C THR A 170 2.72 -6.33 9.11
N LEU A 171 1.57 -6.96 8.93
CA LEU A 171 1.28 -8.25 9.59
C LEU A 171 2.16 -9.37 9.01
N LEU A 172 2.39 -9.38 7.71
CA LEU A 172 3.21 -10.42 7.08
C LEU A 172 4.70 -10.29 7.46
N PHE A 173 5.20 -9.07 7.51
CA PHE A 173 6.58 -8.69 7.85
C PHE A 173 6.59 -7.63 8.96
N PRO A 174 6.51 -8.06 10.24
CA PRO A 174 6.56 -7.16 11.38
C PRO A 174 7.88 -6.40 11.49
N SER A 175 8.98 -7.02 11.08
CA SER A 175 10.31 -6.42 11.02
C SER A 175 11.10 -6.90 9.78
N TRP A 176 12.32 -6.42 9.62
CA TRP A 176 13.22 -6.88 8.55
C TRP A 176 13.76 -8.29 8.79
N ALA A 177 13.74 -8.79 10.03
CA ALA A 177 14.19 -10.14 10.35
C ALA A 177 13.36 -11.22 9.63
N GLU A 178 12.08 -10.94 9.33
CA GLU A 178 11.20 -11.87 8.64
C GLU A 178 11.30 -11.80 7.11
N VAL A 179 12.00 -10.81 6.56
CA VAL A 179 12.16 -10.62 5.10
C VAL A 179 13.41 -11.36 4.63
N PRO A 180 13.29 -12.37 3.74
CA PRO A 180 14.44 -13.07 3.19
C PRO A 180 15.13 -12.20 2.12
N LEU A 181 16.04 -11.33 2.54
CA LEU A 181 16.78 -10.45 1.63
C LEU A 181 17.77 -11.24 0.77
N LEU A 182 17.87 -10.86 -0.52
CA LEU A 182 18.88 -11.42 -1.43
C LEU A 182 20.25 -10.74 -1.28
N SER A 183 20.26 -9.47 -0.89
CA SER A 183 21.47 -8.71 -0.55
C SER A 183 21.28 -8.03 0.80
N THR A 184 22.25 -8.19 1.69
CA THR A 184 22.27 -7.54 3.01
C THR A 184 23.26 -6.38 3.07
N GLU A 185 24.08 -6.16 2.03
CA GLU A 185 25.18 -5.18 2.04
C GLU A 185 24.70 -3.78 2.42
N SER A 186 23.61 -3.31 1.82
CA SER A 186 23.06 -1.99 2.12
C SER A 186 22.34 -1.91 3.46
N MET A 187 21.94 -3.05 4.07
CA MET A 187 21.23 -3.03 5.35
C MET A 187 22.17 -2.75 6.51
N ASP A 188 23.44 -3.12 6.42
CA ASP A 188 24.39 -2.91 7.51
C ASP A 188 24.88 -1.44 7.60
N GLU A 189 24.56 -0.60 6.60
CA GLU A 189 25.05 0.78 6.51
C GLU A 189 24.28 1.77 7.41
N ILE A 190 23.04 1.46 7.81
CA ILE A 190 22.26 2.32 8.70
C ILE A 190 21.67 1.52 9.86
N VAL A 191 21.63 2.11 11.05
CA VAL A 191 21.07 1.45 12.24
C VAL A 191 19.53 1.50 12.26
N LEU A 192 18.94 2.54 11.67
CA LEU A 192 17.50 2.77 11.73
C LEU A 192 16.86 2.56 10.37
N HIS A 193 16.23 1.41 10.20
CA HIS A 193 15.46 1.08 9.01
C HIS A 193 14.00 1.51 9.12
N LEU A 194 13.42 1.88 7.99
CA LEU A 194 11.97 2.00 7.87
C LEU A 194 11.33 0.61 7.95
N PRO A 195 10.14 0.46 8.56
CA PRO A 195 9.39 -0.80 8.54
C PRO A 195 9.16 -1.31 7.11
N PRO A 196 9.17 -2.64 6.85
CA PRO A 196 9.07 -3.21 5.50
C PRO A 196 7.87 -2.69 4.68
N SER A 197 6.72 -2.51 5.32
CA SER A 197 5.52 -1.94 4.68
C SER A 197 5.70 -0.50 4.19
N LEU A 198 6.44 0.35 4.91
CA LEU A 198 6.73 1.72 4.50
C LEU A 198 7.84 1.76 3.43
N SER A 199 8.84 0.89 3.54
CA SER A 199 9.85 0.72 2.49
C SER A 199 9.22 0.25 1.17
N LEU A 200 8.24 -0.66 1.22
CA LEU A 200 7.46 -1.07 0.05
C LEU A 200 6.70 0.11 -0.56
N LEU A 201 6.12 0.98 0.27
CA LEU A 201 5.44 2.19 -0.19
C LEU A 201 6.41 3.15 -0.92
N ILE A 202 7.62 3.34 -0.39
CA ILE A 202 8.64 4.19 -1.02
C ILE A 202 9.13 3.58 -2.34
N TRP A 203 9.39 2.27 -2.38
CA TRP A 203 9.71 1.58 -3.64
C TRP A 203 8.60 1.73 -4.68
N GLY A 204 7.33 1.59 -4.27
CA GLY A 204 6.18 1.89 -5.12
C GLY A 204 6.15 3.36 -5.57
N GLY A 205 6.51 4.28 -4.68
CA GLY A 205 6.75 5.70 -4.94
C GLY A 205 7.69 5.95 -6.11
N PHE A 206 8.84 5.27 -6.14
CA PHE A 206 9.79 5.41 -7.24
C PHE A 206 9.23 4.96 -8.58
N LEU A 207 8.35 3.96 -8.60
CA LEU A 207 7.70 3.55 -9.85
C LEU A 207 6.74 4.62 -10.40
N PHE A 208 6.20 5.51 -9.57
CA PHE A 208 5.41 6.66 -10.08
C PHE A 208 6.26 7.62 -10.91
N ILE A 209 7.57 7.74 -10.62
CA ILE A 209 8.49 8.59 -11.38
C ILE A 209 8.61 8.11 -12.83
N LEU A 210 8.35 6.82 -13.08
CA LEU A 210 8.38 6.25 -14.43
C LEU A 210 7.13 6.60 -15.24
N ILE A 211 6.00 6.98 -14.62
CA ILE A 211 4.74 7.23 -15.32
C ILE A 211 4.88 8.34 -16.37
N PRO A 212 5.40 9.55 -16.04
CA PRO A 212 5.58 10.61 -17.04
C PRO A 212 6.43 10.18 -18.23
N LEU A 213 7.49 9.39 -17.98
CA LEU A 213 8.38 8.87 -19.02
C LEU A 213 7.64 7.89 -19.94
N ILE A 214 6.89 6.95 -19.36
CA ILE A 214 6.09 5.96 -20.11
C ILE A 214 5.02 6.68 -20.95
N LEU A 215 4.33 7.68 -20.38
CA LEU A 215 3.33 8.47 -21.09
C LEU A 215 3.94 9.24 -22.26
N LEU A 216 5.07 9.90 -22.04
CA LEU A 216 5.78 10.65 -23.08
C LEU A 216 6.18 9.74 -24.23
N ILE A 217 6.85 8.62 -23.94
CA ILE A 217 7.26 7.63 -24.94
C ILE A 217 6.06 7.12 -25.73
N ARG A 218 4.96 6.79 -25.05
CA ARG A 218 3.74 6.30 -25.72
C ARG A 218 3.14 7.35 -26.63
N ASN A 219 3.08 8.61 -26.22
CA ASN A 219 2.53 9.71 -27.02
C ASN A 219 3.40 10.04 -28.26
N ILE A 220 4.73 9.85 -28.14
CA ILE A 220 5.65 9.95 -29.28
C ILE A 220 5.33 8.86 -30.31
N PHE A 221 5.23 7.60 -29.87
CA PHE A 221 4.94 6.48 -30.78
C PHE A 221 3.55 6.57 -31.44
N THR A 222 2.57 7.18 -30.78
CA THR A 222 1.24 7.41 -31.36
C THR A 222 1.15 8.68 -32.21
N GLY A 223 2.26 9.38 -32.46
CA GLY A 223 2.29 10.61 -33.28
C GLY A 223 1.39 11.72 -32.73
N SER A 224 1.18 11.74 -31.40
CA SER A 224 0.21 12.63 -30.77
C SER A 224 0.78 13.99 -30.36
N ILE A 225 2.10 14.16 -30.47
CA ILE A 225 2.80 15.40 -30.16
C ILE A 225 2.99 16.18 -31.47
N ARG A 226 2.25 17.28 -31.66
CA ARG A 226 2.31 18.13 -32.86
C ARG A 226 2.90 19.51 -32.58
N SER A 227 2.88 19.93 -31.32
CA SER A 227 3.35 21.24 -30.87
C SER A 227 4.11 21.15 -29.55
N PHE A 228 4.78 22.24 -29.17
CA PHE A 228 5.45 22.34 -27.87
C PHE A 228 4.48 22.26 -26.68
N SER A 229 3.25 22.76 -26.84
CA SER A 229 2.19 22.62 -25.84
C SER A 229 1.82 21.15 -25.60
N ASP A 230 1.82 20.35 -26.66
CA ASP A 230 1.53 18.91 -26.58
C ASP A 230 2.64 18.15 -25.85
N LEU A 231 3.89 18.63 -25.87
CA LEU A 231 4.98 18.01 -25.13
C LEU A 231 4.74 18.09 -23.62
N SER A 232 4.30 19.26 -23.15
CA SER A 232 3.92 19.45 -21.74
C SER A 232 2.73 18.59 -21.36
N MET A 233 1.76 18.40 -22.25
CA MET A 233 0.62 17.50 -22.02
C MET A 233 1.05 16.03 -22.04
N ALA A 234 1.91 15.64 -22.97
CA ALA A 234 2.40 14.28 -23.13
C ALA A 234 3.19 13.77 -21.92
N TRP A 235 3.79 14.69 -21.16
CA TRP A 235 4.43 14.38 -19.88
C TRP A 235 3.44 13.93 -18.79
N MET A 236 2.21 14.46 -18.78
CA MET A 236 1.25 14.26 -17.67
C MET A 236 -0.01 13.48 -18.07
N ALA A 237 -0.25 13.33 -19.37
CA ALA A 237 -1.49 12.81 -19.92
C ALA A 237 -1.23 11.92 -21.14
N LEU A 238 -2.22 11.11 -21.46
CA LEU A 238 -2.23 10.24 -22.62
C LEU A 238 -3.17 10.80 -23.69
N SER A 239 -2.72 10.85 -24.93
CA SER A 239 -3.61 11.10 -26.07
C SER A 239 -4.28 9.80 -26.51
N ILE A 240 -5.61 9.77 -26.59
CA ILE A 240 -6.38 8.63 -27.09
C ILE A 240 -7.47 9.07 -28.07
N PRO A 241 -7.92 8.18 -28.98
CA PRO A 241 -9.11 8.43 -29.79
C PRO A 241 -10.35 8.62 -28.91
N LEU A 242 -11.20 9.59 -29.23
CA LEU A 242 -12.42 9.91 -28.47
C LEU A 242 -13.36 8.69 -28.39
N ALA A 243 -13.50 7.94 -29.48
CA ALA A 243 -14.30 6.71 -29.54
C ALA A 243 -13.84 5.62 -28.55
N SER A 244 -12.59 5.67 -28.08
CA SER A 244 -12.01 4.67 -27.17
C SER A 244 -12.14 5.03 -25.69
N VAL A 245 -12.81 6.12 -25.36
CA VAL A 245 -12.97 6.62 -23.98
C VAL A 245 -13.97 5.76 -23.19
N HIS A 246 -15.02 5.27 -23.85
CA HIS A 246 -16.03 4.44 -23.21
C HIS A 246 -15.41 3.17 -22.60
N GLY A 247 -15.74 2.90 -21.34
CA GLY A 247 -15.23 1.74 -20.59
C GLY A 247 -13.79 1.87 -20.09
N ARG A 248 -13.12 3.02 -20.27
CA ARG A 248 -11.79 3.27 -19.70
C ARG A 248 -11.86 4.08 -18.41
N HIS A 249 -11.05 3.68 -17.43
CA HIS A 249 -10.87 4.44 -16.19
C HIS A 249 -9.91 5.62 -16.37
N VAL A 250 -10.41 6.68 -16.99
CA VAL A 250 -9.64 7.90 -17.26
C VAL A 250 -10.40 9.15 -16.85
N TRP A 251 -9.68 10.26 -16.75
CA TRP A 251 -10.22 11.61 -16.62
C TRP A 251 -10.04 12.34 -17.94
N ILE A 252 -11.11 12.88 -18.51
CA ILE A 252 -11.00 13.70 -19.71
C ILE A 252 -10.41 15.06 -19.33
N LEU A 253 -9.34 15.45 -20.02
CA LEU A 253 -8.68 16.75 -19.84
C LEU A 253 -9.01 17.75 -20.96
N SER A 254 -9.52 17.26 -22.09
CA SER A 254 -10.02 18.11 -23.17
C SER A 254 -11.44 18.60 -22.87
N ASP A 255 -11.69 19.88 -23.05
CA ASP A 255 -13.02 20.49 -22.96
C ASP A 255 -13.16 21.57 -24.05
N THR A 256 -14.33 22.17 -24.16
CA THR A 256 -14.64 23.23 -25.11
C THR A 256 -14.60 24.59 -24.41
N MET A 257 -13.98 25.60 -25.03
CA MET A 257 -13.96 26.98 -24.53
C MET A 257 -14.47 27.94 -25.60
N ALA A 258 -15.44 28.78 -25.26
CA ALA A 258 -15.89 29.86 -26.13
C ALA A 258 -14.93 31.06 -26.02
N LEU A 259 -14.38 31.50 -27.15
CA LEU A 259 -13.59 32.73 -27.21
C LEU A 259 -14.49 33.96 -27.18
N PRO A 260 -13.95 35.14 -26.79
CA PRO A 260 -14.64 36.42 -26.92
C PRO A 260 -15.09 36.75 -28.37
N SER A 261 -14.52 36.08 -29.37
CA SER A 261 -14.90 36.19 -30.78
C SER A 261 -16.18 35.41 -31.14
N GLY A 262 -16.73 34.62 -30.21
CA GLY A 262 -17.87 33.73 -30.45
C GLY A 262 -17.51 32.35 -31.02
N GLU A 263 -16.22 32.11 -31.31
CA GLU A 263 -15.73 30.81 -31.78
C GLU A 263 -15.50 29.86 -30.60
N THR A 264 -15.90 28.59 -30.76
CA THR A 264 -15.65 27.53 -29.77
C THR A 264 -14.43 26.72 -30.17
N VAL A 265 -13.40 26.71 -29.32
CA VAL A 265 -12.17 25.91 -29.54
C VAL A 265 -12.00 24.84 -28.49
N VAL A 266 -11.22 23.81 -28.83
CA VAL A 266 -10.80 22.79 -27.88
C VAL A 266 -9.73 23.37 -26.96
N HIS A 267 -9.97 23.26 -25.66
CA HIS A 267 -9.05 23.68 -24.60
C HIS A 267 -8.66 22.47 -23.74
N HIS A 268 -7.39 22.41 -23.34
CA HIS A 268 -6.86 21.30 -22.53
C HIS A 268 -6.54 21.75 -21.11
N GLN A 269 -7.18 21.13 -20.14
CA GLN A 269 -6.89 21.33 -18.73
C GLN A 269 -5.64 20.53 -18.33
N ARG A 270 -4.77 21.13 -17.52
CA ARG A 270 -3.54 20.48 -17.05
C ARG A 270 -3.72 19.61 -15.80
N ARG A 271 -4.90 19.68 -15.17
CA ARG A 271 -5.19 18.94 -13.93
C ARG A 271 -6.48 18.17 -14.10
N ALA A 272 -6.49 16.96 -13.54
CA ALA A 272 -7.71 16.19 -13.44
C ALA A 272 -8.75 16.94 -12.58
N PRO A 273 -10.06 16.71 -12.82
CA PRO A 273 -11.12 17.25 -12.01
C PRO A 273 -10.97 16.89 -10.53
N ARG A 274 -11.35 17.81 -9.64
CA ARG A 274 -11.34 17.56 -8.19
C ARG A 274 -12.40 16.55 -7.74
N ARG A 275 -13.46 16.38 -8.52
CA ARG A 275 -14.56 15.44 -8.27
C ARG A 275 -14.78 14.58 -9.50
N THR A 276 -15.09 13.30 -9.28
CA THR A 276 -15.49 12.39 -10.36
C THR A 276 -16.78 12.91 -10.99
N PRO A 277 -16.77 13.27 -12.28
CA PRO A 277 -18.00 13.69 -12.95
C PRO A 277 -18.98 12.53 -12.95
N SER A 278 -20.27 12.85 -12.94
CA SER A 278 -21.32 11.84 -13.13
C SER A 278 -21.24 11.25 -14.54
N GLU A 279 -21.89 10.12 -14.77
CA GLU A 279 -21.99 9.56 -16.12
C GLU A 279 -22.65 10.55 -17.09
N GLU A 280 -23.68 11.28 -16.64
CA GLU A 280 -24.37 12.30 -17.42
C GLU A 280 -23.44 13.46 -17.80
N GLU A 281 -22.67 13.99 -16.84
CA GLU A 281 -21.70 15.06 -17.08
C GLU A 281 -20.59 14.62 -18.04
N LEU A 282 -20.12 13.38 -17.89
CA LEU A 282 -19.11 12.80 -18.77
C LEU A 282 -19.64 12.64 -20.20
N MET A 283 -20.88 12.15 -20.36
CA MET A 283 -21.51 12.00 -21.66
C MET A 283 -21.73 13.33 -22.35
N GLU A 284 -22.14 14.37 -21.63
CA GLU A 284 -22.30 15.72 -22.18
C GLU A 284 -20.96 16.32 -22.60
N GLN A 285 -19.88 16.08 -21.84
CA GLN A 285 -18.54 16.51 -22.21
C GLN A 285 -18.06 15.79 -23.49
N ILE A 286 -18.32 14.50 -23.63
CA ILE A 286 -18.01 13.73 -24.84
C ILE A 286 -18.78 14.30 -26.03
N ARG A 287 -20.09 14.53 -25.90
CA ARG A 287 -20.94 15.04 -26.99
C ARG A 287 -20.44 16.39 -27.52
N ARG A 288 -20.08 17.32 -26.63
CA ARG A 288 -19.51 18.64 -27.01
C ARG A 288 -18.21 18.51 -27.81
N LEU A 289 -17.37 17.52 -27.50
CA LEU A 289 -16.12 17.27 -28.23
C LEU A 289 -16.38 16.60 -29.59
N GLU A 290 -17.40 15.74 -29.69
CA GLU A 290 -17.85 15.14 -30.95
C GLU A 290 -18.44 16.17 -31.91
N GLU A 291 -19.25 17.10 -31.40
CA GLU A 291 -19.84 18.21 -32.18
C GLU A 291 -18.77 19.10 -32.85
N LEU A 292 -17.60 19.25 -32.22
CA LEU A 292 -16.44 19.95 -32.78
C LEU A 292 -15.55 19.10 -33.70
N GLY A 293 -15.91 17.83 -33.93
CA GLY A 293 -15.13 16.92 -34.79
C GLY A 293 -13.79 16.50 -34.17
N THR A 294 -13.67 16.46 -32.84
CA THR A 294 -12.41 16.13 -32.16
C THR A 294 -12.13 14.62 -32.22
N GLU A 295 -11.16 14.20 -33.03
CA GLU A 295 -10.81 12.78 -33.15
C GLU A 295 -10.02 12.24 -31.94
N ARG A 296 -9.15 13.07 -31.35
CA ARG A 296 -8.24 12.69 -30.26
C ARG A 296 -8.33 13.65 -29.09
N ILE A 297 -8.30 13.11 -27.89
CA ILE A 297 -8.37 13.87 -26.65
C ILE A 297 -7.24 13.51 -25.69
N TRP A 298 -6.93 14.43 -24.79
CA TRP A 298 -6.01 14.19 -23.69
C TRP A 298 -6.77 13.65 -22.48
N VAL A 299 -6.23 12.59 -21.88
CA VAL A 299 -6.80 11.98 -20.69
C VAL A 299 -5.74 11.72 -19.62
N SER A 300 -6.11 11.90 -18.35
CA SER A 300 -5.29 11.45 -17.22
C SER A 300 -5.69 10.04 -16.80
N LEU A 301 -4.71 9.16 -16.62
CA LEU A 301 -4.95 7.78 -16.21
C LEU A 301 -5.27 7.71 -14.71
N LYS A 302 -6.35 6.99 -14.35
CA LYS A 302 -6.58 6.58 -12.96
C LYS A 302 -5.71 5.36 -12.70
N LEU A 303 -4.50 5.54 -12.18
CA LEU A 303 -3.60 4.41 -11.87
C LEU A 303 -3.75 4.03 -10.39
N PRO A 304 -4.12 2.78 -10.06
CA PRO A 304 -4.25 2.35 -8.67
C PRO A 304 -2.88 2.18 -8.02
N LEU A 305 -2.74 2.51 -6.74
CA LEU A 305 -1.47 2.40 -6.03
C LEU A 305 -1.00 0.93 -5.94
N LEU A 306 -1.92 -0.03 -5.77
CA LEU A 306 -1.60 -1.46 -5.73
C LEU A 306 -0.86 -1.96 -6.98
N LEU A 307 -1.08 -1.34 -8.14
CA LEU A 307 -0.36 -1.67 -9.38
C LEU A 307 1.13 -1.34 -9.29
N PHE A 308 1.53 -0.42 -8.42
CA PHE A 308 2.92 -0.05 -8.16
C PHE A 308 3.49 -0.79 -6.96
N LEU A 309 2.68 -1.03 -5.92
CA LEU A 309 3.14 -1.81 -4.76
C LEU A 309 3.49 -3.25 -5.14
N PHE A 310 2.76 -3.87 -6.06
CA PHE A 310 3.04 -5.24 -6.50
C PHE A 310 4.44 -5.41 -7.13
N PRO A 311 4.83 -4.68 -8.20
CA PRO A 311 6.19 -4.77 -8.74
C PRO A 311 7.26 -4.24 -7.78
N ALA A 312 6.91 -3.36 -6.82
CA ALA A 312 7.82 -2.89 -5.77
C ALA A 312 8.25 -3.98 -4.78
N ILE A 313 7.59 -5.15 -4.76
CA ILE A 313 8.03 -6.32 -3.99
C ILE A 313 9.43 -6.77 -4.44
N LEU A 314 9.74 -6.64 -5.73
CA LEU A 314 11.02 -7.06 -6.28
C LEU A 314 12.20 -6.30 -5.65
N PRO A 315 12.29 -4.96 -5.74
CA PRO A 315 13.37 -4.22 -5.09
C PRO A 315 13.32 -4.33 -3.56
N LEU A 316 12.14 -4.50 -2.94
CA LEU A 316 12.03 -4.76 -1.50
C LEU A 316 12.83 -6.01 -1.08
N VAL A 317 12.67 -7.12 -1.81
CA VAL A 317 13.35 -8.40 -1.49
C VAL A 317 14.80 -8.40 -1.98
N MET A 318 15.09 -7.72 -3.10
CA MET A 318 16.43 -7.68 -3.67
C MET A 318 17.39 -6.75 -2.92
N ILE A 319 16.90 -5.60 -2.47
CA ILE A 319 17.73 -4.48 -1.97
C ILE A 319 17.42 -4.18 -0.49
N GLY A 320 16.18 -4.40 -0.05
CA GLY A 320 15.73 -4.07 1.30
C GLY A 320 15.19 -2.65 1.42
N ASP A 321 15.48 -1.99 2.54
CA ASP A 321 15.06 -0.61 2.82
C ASP A 321 15.73 0.40 1.86
N PRO A 322 14.96 1.16 1.06
CA PRO A 322 15.52 2.14 0.13
C PRO A 322 16.33 3.24 0.85
N MET A 323 16.01 3.55 2.11
CA MET A 323 16.75 4.56 2.86
C MET A 323 18.17 4.11 3.18
N ALA A 324 18.37 2.81 3.38
CA ALA A 324 19.68 2.25 3.66
C ALA A 324 20.61 2.34 2.46
N THR A 325 20.07 2.23 1.25
CA THR A 325 20.85 2.42 0.01
C THR A 325 21.06 3.90 -0.33
N LEU A 326 20.06 4.77 -0.10
CA LEU A 326 20.10 6.15 -0.58
C LEU A 326 20.79 7.11 0.39
N LEU A 327 20.63 6.92 1.70
CA LEU A 327 21.13 7.86 2.69
C LEU A 327 22.67 7.94 2.69
N PRO A 328 23.42 6.82 2.63
CA PRO A 328 24.88 6.85 2.57
C PRO A 328 25.42 7.50 1.29
N LEU A 329 24.66 7.45 0.19
CA LEU A 329 24.99 8.17 -1.06
C LEU A 329 24.78 9.69 -0.94
N LEU A 330 23.86 10.14 -0.07
CA LEU A 330 23.48 11.55 0.09
C LEU A 330 24.22 12.24 1.24
N LEU A 331 24.62 11.48 2.26
CA LEU A 331 25.34 11.95 3.44
C LEU A 331 26.72 11.25 3.48
N PRO A 332 27.72 11.75 2.74
CA PRO A 332 29.06 11.17 2.70
C PRO A 332 29.82 11.29 4.03
#